data_AF-A0A950VKG7-F1
#
_entry.id   AF-A0A950VKG7-F1
#
_cell.length_a   1.000
_cell.length_b   1.000
_cell.length_c   1.000
_cell.angle_alpha   90.00
_cell.angle_beta   90.00
_cell.angle_gamma   90.00
#
_symmetry.space_group_name_H-M   'P 1'
#
loop_
_entity.id
_entity.type
_entity.pdbx_description
1 polymer ?
#
loop_
_entity_poly.entity_id
_entity_poly.type
_entity_poly.pdbx_seq_one_letter_code
_entity_poly.pdbx_strand_id
1 'polypeptide(L)' 'MLEARFPGEVAEALSARGHEVLMCDPVDPVMGTVQLIEVHDGYYVAATDPRGDGVALAA' A
#
# COMPACT_ATOMS: atom_id res chain seq x y z
N MET A 1 6.74 11.05 0.06
CA MET A 1 7.41 9.75 -0.13
C MET A 1 6.53 8.88 -1.00
N LEU A 2 7.10 8.11 -1.93
CA LEU A 2 6.37 7.31 -2.92
C LEU A 2 7.04 5.94 -3.07
N GLU A 3 6.27 4.85 -3.05
CA GLU A 3 6.82 3.51 -3.26
C GLU A 3 7.29 3.33 -4.71
N ALA A 4 8.43 2.65 -4.92
CA ALA A 4 8.99 2.43 -6.26
C ALA A 4 8.13 1.58 -7.21
N ARG A 5 7.02 1.01 -6.71
CA ARG A 5 6.01 0.31 -7.54
C ARG A 5 5.02 1.24 -8.23
N PHE A 6 4.97 2.52 -7.86
CA PHE A 6 4.21 3.49 -8.63
C PHE A 6 4.89 3.73 -9.98
N PRO A 7 4.13 3.95 -11.08
CA PRO A 7 4.71 4.28 -12.37
C PRO A 7 5.62 5.52 -12.27
N GLY A 8 6.79 5.48 -12.93
CA GLY A 8 7.79 6.56 -12.86
C GLY A 8 7.25 7.92 -13.30
N GLU A 9 6.35 7.93 -14.28
CA GLU A 9 5.64 9.13 -14.76
C GLU A 9 4.87 9.87 -13.65
N VAL A 10 4.43 9.17 -12.58
CA VAL A 10 3.76 9.79 -11.44
C VAL A 10 4.75 10.62 -10.63
N ALA A 11 5.93 10.09 -10.35
CA ALA A 11 6.98 10.80 -9.62
C ALA A 11 7.47 12.03 -10.41
N GLU A 12 7.65 11.87 -11.72
CA GLU A 12 8.03 12.96 -12.64
C GLU A 12 6.97 14.07 -12.66
N ALA A 13 5.70 13.69 -12.83
CA ALA A 13 4.61 14.65 -12.89
C ALA A 13 4.37 15.37 -11.56
N LEU A 14 4.63 14.73 -10.41
CA LEU A 14 4.61 15.37 -9.10
C LEU A 14 5.79 16.34 -8.95
N SER A 15 7.00 15.93 -9.35
CA SER A 15 8.19 16.77 -9.32
C SER A 15 8.04 18.02 -10.19
N ALA A 16 7.47 17.88 -11.39
CA ALA A 16 7.17 19.00 -12.29
C ALA A 16 6.15 20.00 -11.71
N ARG A 17 5.32 19.57 -10.74
CA ARG A 17 4.40 20.44 -9.99
C ARG A 17 5.04 21.08 -8.75
N GLY A 18 6.34 20.87 -8.53
CA GLY A 18 7.09 21.46 -7.43
C GLY A 18 7.08 20.63 -6.14
N HIS A 19 6.66 19.36 -6.20
CA HIS A 19 6.75 18.46 -5.05
C HIS A 19 8.18 17.90 -4.94
N GLU A 20 8.74 17.88 -3.73
CA GLU A 20 9.93 17.09 -3.44
C GLU A 20 9.53 15.62 -3.27
N VAL A 21 9.78 14.81 -4.30
CA VAL A 21 9.43 13.39 -4.30
C VAL A 21 10.61 12.55 -3.86
N LEU A 22 10.46 11.89 -2.70
CA LEU A 22 11.40 10.87 -2.22
C LEU A 22 10.84 9.48 -2.52
N MET A 23 11.65 8.62 -3.13
CA MET A 23 11.27 7.23 -3.40
C MET A 23 11.67 6.32 -2.24
N CYS A 24 10.81 5.38 -1.87
CA CYS A 24 11.11 4.28 -0.95
C CYS A 24 11.01 2.93 -1.67
N ASP A 25 11.27 1.83 -0.95
CA ASP A 25 11.21 0.49 -1.53
C ASP A 25 9.81 0.18 -2.10
N PRO A 26 9.68 -0.77 -3.05
CA PRO A 26 8.40 -1.08 -3.69
C PRO A 26 7.28 -1.47 -2.71
N VAL A 27 7.63 -2.04 -1.57
CA VAL A 27 6.72 -2.43 -0.49
C VAL A 27 7.44 -2.08 0.81
N ASP A 28 7.17 -0.89 1.35
CA ASP A 28 7.92 -0.34 2.49
C ASP A 28 7.00 -0.05 3.68
N PRO A 29 7.28 -0.56 4.90
CA PRO A 29 6.48 -0.30 6.09
C PRO A 29 6.41 1.18 6.49
N VAL A 30 7.31 2.04 6.00
CA VAL A 30 7.24 3.49 6.21
C VAL A 30 5.92 4.10 5.68
N MET A 31 5.29 3.43 4.72
CA MET A 31 4.00 3.83 4.14
C MET A 31 2.79 3.38 4.97
N GLY A 32 3.03 2.70 6.10
CA GLY A 32 2.01 2.15 6.98
C GLY A 32 1.52 0.76 6.56
N THR A 33 0.76 0.13 7.46
CA THR A 33 0.12 -1.17 7.22
C THR A 33 -1.39 -1.05 7.39
N VAL A 34 -2.15 -1.91 6.71
CA VAL A 34 -3.61 -1.96 6.80
C VAL A 34 -4.11 -3.39 6.99
N GLN A 35 -5.28 -3.54 7.60
CA GLN A 35 -5.98 -4.81 7.73
C GLN A 35 -7.42 -4.60 7.24
N LEU A 36 -7.99 -5.58 6.55
CA LEU A 36 -9.32 -5.48 5.96
C LEU A 36 -10.16 -6.71 6.30
N ILE A 37 -11.43 -6.47 6.66
CA ILE A 37 -12.50 -7.46 6.62
C ILE A 37 -13.68 -6.82 5.88
N GLU A 38 -14.07 -7.41 4.76
CA GLU A 38 -15.28 -7.10 4.01
C GLU A 38 -16.39 -8.08 4.38
N VAL A 39 -17.59 -7.55 4.61
CA VAL A 39 -18.77 -8.32 5.05
C VAL A 39 -19.74 -8.45 3.89
N HIS A 40 -20.09 -9.69 3.56
CA HIS A 40 -21.13 -10.02 2.59
C HIS A 40 -22.22 -10.85 3.25
N ASP A 41 -23.36 -10.96 2.58
CA ASP A 41 -24.41 -11.87 3.00
C ASP A 41 -23.91 -13.32 2.90
N GLY A 42 -23.65 -13.93 4.06
CA GLY A 42 -23.28 -15.35 4.20
C GLY A 42 -21.78 -15.66 4.12
N TYR A 43 -20.90 -14.67 3.93
CA TYR A 43 -19.44 -14.89 3.97
C TYR A 43 -18.65 -13.61 4.26
N TYR A 44 -17.35 -13.78 4.54
CA TYR A 44 -16.41 -12.70 4.79
C TYR A 44 -15.21 -12.81 3.83
N VAL A 45 -14.66 -11.67 3.43
CA VAL A 45 -13.37 -11.58 2.74
C VAL A 45 -12.41 -10.83 3.65
N ALA A 46 -11.27 -11.43 3.99
CA ALA A 46 -10.27 -10.79 4.84
C ALA A 46 -8.93 -10.67 4.11
N ALA A 47 -8.19 -9.59 4.37
CA ALA A 47 -6.87 -9.37 3.80
C ALA A 47 -5.92 -8.74 4.83
N THR A 48 -4.63 -9.05 4.70
CA THR A 48 -3.54 -8.49 5.51
C THR A 48 -2.55 -7.78 4.58
N ASP A 49 -2.01 -6.64 5.03
CA ASP A 49 -1.04 -5.88 4.25
C ASP A 49 0.33 -6.60 4.20
N PRO A 50 0.94 -6.77 3.02
CA PRO A 50 2.24 -7.44 2.88
C PRO A 50 3.45 -6.64 3.38
N ARG A 51 3.30 -5.36 3.75
CA ARG A 51 4.39 -4.49 4.23
C ARG A 51 4.85 -4.81 5.65
N GLY A 52 4.06 -5.55 6.41
CA GLY A 52 4.42 -5.96 7.77
C GLY A 52 4.08 -7.42 8.01
N ASP A 53 4.60 -7.97 9.10
CA ASP A 53 4.16 -9.26 9.57
C ASP A 53 2.68 -9.17 9.97
N GLY A 54 1.86 -10.08 9.43
CA GLY A 54 0.42 -10.07 9.60
C GLY A 54 -0.23 -11.30 8.99
N VAL A 55 -1.48 -11.57 9.37
CA VAL A 55 -2.22 -12.72 8.84
C VAL A 55 -3.72 -12.41 8.80
N ALA A 56 -4.36 -12.78 7.69
CA ALA A 56 -5.80 -12.94 7.61
C ALA A 56 -6.12 -14.43 7.78
N LEU A 57 -6.84 -14.78 8.85
CA LEU A 57 -7.15 -16.16 9.23
C LEU A 57 -8.64 -16.44 9.06
N ALA A 58 -8.96 -17.65 8.59
CA ALA A 58 -10.31 -18.22 8.59
C ALA A 58 -10.34 -19.42 9.56
N ALA A 59 -11.47 -19.57 10.26
CA ALA A 59 -11.71 -20.66 11.21
C ALA A 59 -12.42 -21.84 10.56
#